data_AF-A0A960U786-F1
#
_entry.id   AF-A0A960U786-F1
#
_cell.length_a   1.000
_cell.length_b   1.000
_cell.length_c   1.000
_cell.angle_alpha   90.00
_cell.angle_beta   90.00
_cell.angle_gamma   90.00
#
_symmetry.space_group_name_H-M   'P 1'
#
loop_
_entity.id
_entity.type
_entity.pdbx_description
1 polymer ?
#
loop_
_entity_poly.entity_id
_entity_poly.type
_entity_poly.pdbx_seq_one_letter_code
_entity_poly.pdbx_strand_id
1 'polypeptide(L)'
;MKSEKIRESKVIQDVTKLLDYKSGNLIDLYSEAKVNWLDLGGWIESARGISGLSHIFFVKKHPLILFGNAENQIEIIEIFNNSWCMMQPKFLFVSSPGELSLFDLTQLPLKNSQDIQKRVLKNTKAIGDILEIFQDYTREKMESYDFSITNVFGGAESQFIKDLNTIRKELIDKGLNDKENGIKKLKYAHSIIGRSIFIKYLEDREILTKNYYLKVAGNNKEWIKLLNRKNDKPDIESNENAFYSKILKNKKFTFTLFKQLKEDFNGDMFSLNSAEEKAVKQEHLSLLSKFLMGDVKDDKLFFWAYNFKFIPIEIISSIYEEFYHEENVKDTKGTNYTPITLVEFLVSDTLTNDVLKKKPKILDPACGSGIFLVEAFKRIIRYNYSQSKKKLSFMELIAILKNQIFGIEINPEALKITSFSLYFALLNHLEPKD
;
A
#
# COMPACT_ATOMS: atom_id res chain seq x y z
N MET A 1 -14.85 -12.01 -15.70
CA MET A 1 -14.47 -11.59 -17.07
C MET A 1 -13.03 -12.01 -17.29
N LYS A 2 -12.82 -13.24 -17.78
CA LYS A 2 -12.22 -13.52 -19.09
C LYS A 2 -10.97 -12.70 -19.38
N SER A 3 -9.85 -13.39 -19.22
CA SER A 3 -8.54 -13.14 -19.80
C SER A 3 -8.61 -12.58 -21.23
N GLU A 4 -8.64 -11.27 -21.38
CA GLU A 4 -7.75 -10.68 -22.36
C GLU A 4 -6.36 -10.91 -21.79
N LYS A 5 -5.68 -11.94 -22.30
CA LYS A 5 -4.24 -12.05 -22.10
C LYS A 5 -3.70 -10.70 -22.56
N ILE A 6 -3.25 -9.86 -21.63
CA ILE A 6 -2.35 -8.76 -21.94
C ILE A 6 -1.19 -9.43 -22.65
N ARG A 7 -1.24 -9.46 -23.99
CA ARG A 7 -0.17 -10.00 -24.81
C ARG A 7 0.97 -9.01 -24.58
N GLU A 8 2.06 -9.52 -24.03
CA GLU A 8 3.31 -8.80 -23.97
C GLU A 8 3.54 -8.14 -25.34
N SER A 9 3.66 -6.80 -25.36
CA SER A 9 3.86 -6.13 -26.64
C SER A 9 5.23 -6.51 -27.18
N LYS A 10 5.35 -6.55 -28.50
CA LYS A 10 6.64 -6.77 -29.17
C LYS A 10 7.70 -5.76 -28.69
N VAL A 11 7.29 -4.54 -28.38
CA VAL A 11 8.19 -3.50 -27.86
C VAL A 11 8.73 -3.86 -26.47
N ILE A 12 7.90 -4.40 -25.58
CA ILE A 12 8.36 -4.91 -24.27
C ILE A 12 9.31 -6.11 -24.45
N GLN A 13 9.05 -6.99 -25.41
CA GLN A 13 9.96 -8.09 -25.74
C GLN A 13 11.32 -7.60 -26.26
N ASP A 14 11.30 -6.55 -27.07
CA ASP A 14 12.50 -5.96 -27.66
C ASP A 14 13.32 -5.21 -26.62
N VAL A 15 12.72 -4.35 -25.78
CA VAL A 15 13.45 -3.62 -24.73
C VAL A 15 14.04 -4.57 -23.68
N THR A 16 13.30 -5.59 -23.25
CA THR A 16 13.79 -6.56 -22.26
C THR A 16 14.92 -7.44 -22.80
N LYS A 17 14.96 -7.66 -24.13
CA LYS A 17 16.05 -8.37 -24.80
C LYS A 17 17.26 -7.47 -25.04
N LEU A 18 17.05 -6.28 -25.61
CA LEU A 18 18.12 -5.35 -25.97
C LEU A 18 18.87 -4.85 -24.72
N LEU A 19 18.14 -4.53 -23.65
CA LEU A 19 18.73 -4.11 -22.38
C LEU A 19 19.15 -5.31 -21.49
N ASP A 20 19.12 -6.52 -22.05
CA ASP A 20 19.63 -7.77 -21.46
C ASP A 20 18.94 -8.24 -20.16
N TYR A 21 17.75 -7.73 -19.85
CA TYR A 21 16.98 -8.15 -18.66
C TYR A 21 16.61 -9.64 -18.68
N LYS A 22 16.42 -10.24 -19.86
CA LYS A 22 16.10 -11.68 -20.00
C LYS A 22 17.20 -12.61 -19.47
N SER A 23 18.44 -12.13 -19.37
CA SER A 23 19.56 -12.88 -18.82
C SER A 23 19.65 -12.78 -17.28
N GLY A 24 18.85 -11.90 -16.66
CA GLY A 24 18.75 -11.73 -15.21
C GLY A 24 17.43 -12.25 -14.64
N ASN A 25 17.02 -11.69 -13.49
CA ASN A 25 15.80 -12.10 -12.79
C ASN A 25 14.56 -11.31 -13.28
N LEU A 26 14.27 -11.44 -14.58
CA LEU A 26 13.05 -10.92 -15.20
C LEU A 26 11.92 -11.95 -15.09
N ILE A 27 10.83 -11.56 -14.45
CA ILE A 27 9.66 -12.41 -14.22
C ILE A 27 8.50 -11.93 -15.09
N ASP A 28 7.98 -12.82 -15.92
CA ASP A 28 6.69 -12.67 -16.61
C ASP A 28 5.57 -12.94 -15.59
N LEU A 29 4.71 -11.94 -15.38
CA LEU A 29 3.61 -12.01 -14.42
C LEU A 29 2.58 -13.09 -14.81
N TYR A 30 2.48 -13.49 -16.06
CA TYR A 30 1.48 -14.45 -16.55
C TYR A 30 2.08 -15.85 -16.81
N SER A 31 3.37 -16.03 -16.59
CA SER A 31 4.04 -17.32 -16.61
C SER A 31 4.28 -17.85 -15.20
N GLU A 32 3.96 -19.12 -14.96
CA GLU A 32 4.32 -19.79 -13.70
C GLU A 32 5.69 -20.49 -13.76
N ALA A 33 6.32 -20.53 -14.93
CA ALA A 33 7.59 -21.21 -15.11
C ALA A 33 8.73 -20.48 -14.38
N LYS A 34 9.52 -21.24 -13.59
CA LYS A 34 10.76 -20.78 -12.94
C LYS A 34 10.62 -19.66 -11.89
N VAL A 35 9.43 -19.38 -11.38
CA VAL A 35 9.22 -18.36 -10.34
C VAL A 35 9.59 -18.90 -8.95
N ASN A 36 10.56 -18.26 -8.28
CA ASN A 36 10.80 -18.44 -6.85
C ASN A 36 9.67 -17.76 -6.03
N TRP A 37 8.55 -18.46 -5.90
CA TRP A 37 7.35 -17.97 -5.21
C TRP A 37 7.59 -17.63 -3.73
N LEU A 38 8.54 -18.30 -3.08
CA LEU A 38 8.82 -18.04 -1.67
C LEU A 38 9.34 -16.62 -1.45
N ASP A 39 10.28 -16.19 -2.28
CA ASP A 39 10.90 -14.87 -2.15
C ASP A 39 10.14 -13.78 -2.92
N LEU A 40 9.58 -14.11 -4.10
CA LEU A 40 9.04 -13.09 -5.02
C LEU A 40 7.51 -13.05 -5.08
N GLY A 41 6.82 -14.03 -4.48
CA GLY A 41 5.39 -14.25 -4.69
C GLY A 41 4.49 -13.07 -4.33
N GLY A 42 4.79 -12.36 -3.24
CA GLY A 42 4.00 -11.20 -2.82
C GLY A 42 4.06 -10.04 -3.82
N TRP A 43 5.25 -9.77 -4.37
CA TRP A 43 5.43 -8.74 -5.41
C TRP A 43 4.69 -9.09 -6.70
N ILE A 44 4.74 -10.36 -7.09
CA ILE A 44 4.06 -10.87 -8.29
C ILE A 44 2.54 -10.80 -8.12
N GLU A 45 2.01 -11.20 -6.96
CA GLU A 45 0.58 -11.12 -6.67
C GLU A 45 0.07 -9.67 -6.69
N SER A 46 0.83 -8.74 -6.08
CA SER A 46 0.50 -7.31 -6.11
C SER A 46 0.50 -6.76 -7.54
N ALA A 47 1.56 -7.02 -8.32
CA ALA A 47 1.70 -6.50 -9.68
C ALA A 47 0.68 -7.10 -10.66
N ARG A 48 0.30 -8.38 -10.51
CA ARG A 48 -0.78 -9.02 -11.28
C ARG A 48 -2.13 -8.30 -11.10
N GLY A 49 -2.32 -7.60 -9.99
CA GLY A 49 -3.51 -6.81 -9.74
C GLY A 49 -3.54 -5.46 -10.46
N ILE A 50 -2.44 -5.02 -11.07
CA ILE A 50 -2.30 -3.74 -11.77
C ILE A 50 -2.52 -3.97 -13.27
N SER A 51 -3.52 -3.30 -13.83
CA SER A 51 -3.81 -3.38 -15.27
C SER A 51 -2.62 -2.90 -16.10
N GLY A 52 -2.37 -3.56 -17.23
CA GLY A 52 -1.29 -3.23 -18.17
C GLY A 52 0.09 -3.76 -17.80
N LEU A 53 0.37 -4.11 -16.53
CA LEU A 53 1.68 -4.69 -16.15
C LEU A 53 1.86 -6.10 -16.73
N SER A 54 3.09 -6.39 -17.14
CA SER A 54 3.47 -7.65 -17.77
C SER A 54 4.70 -8.30 -17.14
N HIS A 55 5.70 -7.52 -16.75
CA HIS A 55 6.93 -8.07 -16.16
C HIS A 55 7.42 -7.25 -14.98
N ILE A 56 8.17 -7.92 -14.10
CA ILE A 56 8.98 -7.28 -13.06
C ILE A 56 10.41 -7.78 -13.23
N PHE A 57 11.37 -6.87 -13.23
CA PHE A 57 12.77 -7.19 -13.07
C PHE A 57 13.20 -6.98 -11.62
N PHE A 58 13.82 -8.00 -11.04
CA PHE A 58 14.32 -8.00 -9.69
C PHE A 58 15.84 -7.91 -9.66
N VAL A 59 16.37 -7.10 -8.75
CA VAL A 59 17.78 -7.18 -8.36
C VAL A 59 17.84 -7.89 -7.02
N LYS A 60 18.48 -9.06 -7.00
CA LYS A 60 18.39 -10.03 -5.90
C LYS A 60 16.92 -10.42 -5.66
N LYS A 61 16.30 -9.90 -4.59
CA LYS A 61 14.91 -10.17 -4.20
C LYS A 61 14.02 -8.92 -4.25
N HIS A 62 14.56 -7.77 -4.64
CA HIS A 62 13.84 -6.48 -4.63
C HIS A 62 13.36 -6.13 -6.04
N PRO A 63 12.07 -5.77 -6.22
CA PRO A 63 11.57 -5.32 -7.51
C PRO A 63 12.14 -3.94 -7.82
N LEU A 64 12.81 -3.81 -8.95
CA LEU A 64 13.43 -2.54 -9.36
C LEU A 64 12.68 -1.90 -10.53
N ILE A 65 12.36 -2.70 -11.54
CA ILE A 65 11.80 -2.20 -12.81
C ILE A 65 10.55 -2.97 -13.15
N LEU A 66 9.52 -2.22 -13.53
CA LEU A 66 8.26 -2.75 -14.03
C LEU A 66 8.17 -2.54 -15.53
N PHE A 67 7.49 -3.45 -16.22
CA PHE A 67 7.23 -3.34 -17.65
C PHE A 67 5.75 -3.57 -17.92
N GLY A 68 5.13 -2.67 -18.67
CA GLY A 68 3.72 -2.76 -18.99
C GLY A 68 3.35 -2.06 -20.29
N ASN A 69 2.05 -2.07 -20.55
CA ASN A 69 1.44 -1.52 -21.76
C ASN A 69 0.28 -0.61 -21.37
N ALA A 70 0.08 0.46 -22.13
CA ALA A 70 -1.03 1.37 -21.98
C ALA A 70 -1.43 1.94 -23.35
N GLU A 71 -2.71 1.87 -23.70
CA GLU A 71 -3.24 2.31 -25.00
C GLU A 71 -3.54 3.80 -25.05
N ASN A 72 -3.79 4.42 -23.90
CA ASN A 72 -4.20 5.81 -23.78
C ASN A 72 -3.63 6.46 -22.51
N GLN A 73 -3.82 7.78 -22.38
CA GLN A 73 -3.29 8.56 -21.26
C GLN A 73 -3.88 8.17 -19.90
N ILE A 74 -5.13 7.68 -19.87
CA ILE A 74 -5.78 7.23 -18.63
C ILE A 74 -5.07 5.99 -18.11
N GLU A 75 -4.85 5.01 -18.99
CA GLU A 75 -4.11 3.79 -18.65
C GLU A 75 -2.67 4.07 -18.21
N ILE A 76 -1.99 5.07 -18.80
CA ILE A 76 -0.65 5.50 -18.36
C ILE A 76 -0.70 6.04 -16.92
N ILE A 77 -1.71 6.85 -16.59
CA ILE A 77 -1.88 7.39 -15.24
C ILE A 77 -2.16 6.27 -14.24
N GLU A 78 -3.02 5.32 -14.59
CA GLU A 78 -3.37 4.18 -13.74
C GLU A 78 -2.20 3.25 -13.48
N ILE A 79 -1.50 2.81 -14.54
CA ILE A 79 -0.37 1.90 -14.41
C ILE A 79 0.76 2.56 -13.62
N PHE A 80 1.03 3.85 -13.84
CA PHE A 80 2.02 4.61 -13.06
C PHE A 80 1.62 4.71 -11.59
N ASN A 81 0.41 5.22 -11.28
CA ASN A 81 0.02 5.50 -9.89
C ASN A 81 -0.11 4.21 -9.07
N ASN A 82 -0.64 3.14 -9.66
CA ASN A 82 -0.72 1.84 -8.98
C ASN A 82 0.66 1.20 -8.80
N SER A 83 1.57 1.33 -9.78
CA SER A 83 2.96 0.90 -9.66
C SER A 83 3.72 1.69 -8.59
N TRP A 84 3.47 2.99 -8.52
CA TRP A 84 4.03 3.89 -7.52
C TRP A 84 3.61 3.48 -6.11
N CYS A 85 2.34 3.06 -5.93
CA CYS A 85 1.83 2.52 -4.67
C CYS A 85 2.53 1.25 -4.19
N MET A 86 3.27 0.52 -5.06
CA MET A 86 4.08 -0.61 -4.63
C MET A 86 5.32 -0.20 -3.80
N MET A 87 5.65 1.10 -3.75
CA MET A 87 6.71 1.74 -2.94
C MET A 87 8.17 1.36 -3.24
N GLN A 88 8.47 0.11 -3.60
CA GLN A 88 9.84 -0.34 -3.87
C GLN A 88 10.33 -0.11 -5.31
N PRO A 89 9.54 -0.42 -6.38
CA PRO A 89 9.99 -0.22 -7.76
C PRO A 89 10.37 1.24 -8.03
N LYS A 90 11.43 1.44 -8.81
CA LYS A 90 11.99 2.77 -9.11
C LYS A 90 11.71 3.21 -10.55
N PHE A 91 11.52 2.24 -11.44
CA PHE A 91 11.34 2.52 -12.85
C PHE A 91 10.16 1.75 -13.43
N LEU A 92 9.52 2.35 -14.43
CA LEU A 92 8.42 1.74 -15.17
C LEU A 92 8.62 1.99 -16.67
N PHE A 93 8.84 0.94 -17.44
CA PHE A 93 8.73 0.98 -18.89
C PHE A 93 7.28 0.77 -19.30
N VAL A 94 6.74 1.70 -20.09
CA VAL A 94 5.40 1.58 -20.68
C VAL A 94 5.51 1.62 -22.20
N SER A 95 5.00 0.57 -22.83
CA SER A 95 4.76 0.54 -24.27
C SER A 95 3.38 1.14 -24.55
N SER A 96 3.35 2.21 -25.33
CA SER A 96 2.13 2.85 -25.85
C SER A 96 2.13 2.85 -27.38
N PRO A 97 1.01 3.15 -28.06
CA PRO A 97 0.95 3.14 -29.51
C PRO A 97 2.05 3.99 -30.17
N GLY A 98 3.06 3.33 -30.75
CA GLY A 98 4.18 3.97 -31.44
C GLY A 98 5.26 4.59 -30.54
N GLU A 99 5.25 4.32 -29.24
CA GLU A 99 6.21 4.91 -28.30
C GLU A 99 6.54 3.96 -27.14
N LEU A 100 7.82 3.94 -26.74
CA LEU A 100 8.28 3.36 -25.49
C LEU A 100 8.74 4.49 -24.57
N SER A 101 8.17 4.55 -23.37
CA SER A 101 8.53 5.54 -22.35
C SER A 101 9.05 4.86 -21.08
N LEU A 102 10.11 5.44 -20.51
CA LEU A 102 10.64 5.10 -19.20
C LEU A 102 10.22 6.17 -18.20
N PHE A 103 9.55 5.75 -17.14
CA PHE A 103 9.04 6.62 -16.09
C PHE A 103 9.85 6.50 -14.79
N ASP A 104 9.99 7.61 -14.07
CA ASP A 104 10.57 7.67 -12.72
C ASP A 104 9.49 7.49 -11.63
N LEU A 105 9.48 6.32 -10.98
CA LEU A 105 8.57 6.02 -9.86
C LEU A 105 9.04 6.63 -8.53
N THR A 106 10.17 7.32 -8.49
CA THR A 106 10.58 8.09 -7.29
C THR A 106 9.90 9.46 -7.22
N GLN A 107 9.31 9.92 -8.32
CA GLN A 107 8.61 11.19 -8.41
C GLN A 107 7.15 11.09 -7.94
N LEU A 108 6.49 12.24 -7.85
CA LEU A 108 5.09 12.38 -7.44
C LEU A 108 4.12 11.71 -8.43
N PRO A 109 2.93 11.26 -8.00
CA PRO A 109 1.94 10.62 -8.86
C PRO A 109 1.42 11.54 -9.98
N LEU A 110 0.81 10.93 -10.98
CA LEU A 110 0.24 11.57 -12.16
C LEU A 110 -1.21 11.95 -11.91
N LYS A 111 -1.55 13.24 -11.96
CA LYS A 111 -2.94 13.70 -11.79
C LYS A 111 -3.64 13.88 -13.12
N ASN A 112 -2.90 14.25 -14.16
CA ASN A 112 -3.44 14.53 -15.48
C ASN A 112 -2.35 14.30 -16.54
N SER A 113 -2.74 14.47 -17.80
CA SER A 113 -1.87 14.27 -18.95
C SER A 113 -0.65 15.20 -19.01
N GLN A 114 -0.72 16.39 -18.40
CA GLN A 114 0.43 17.31 -18.34
C GLN A 114 1.52 16.79 -17.42
N ASP A 115 1.18 16.00 -16.41
CA ASP A 115 2.16 15.42 -15.49
C ASP A 115 2.93 14.27 -16.14
N ILE A 116 2.34 13.56 -17.12
CA ILE A 116 2.97 12.43 -17.82
C ILE A 116 4.36 12.84 -18.33
N GLN A 117 4.42 13.94 -19.09
CA GLN A 117 5.67 14.44 -19.68
C GLN A 117 6.71 14.85 -18.64
N LYS A 118 6.27 15.25 -17.43
CA LYS A 118 7.19 15.61 -16.33
C LYS A 118 7.76 14.38 -15.61
N ARG A 119 7.26 13.17 -15.88
CA ARG A 119 7.70 11.91 -15.25
C ARG A 119 8.44 10.97 -16.19
N VAL A 120 8.37 11.24 -17.50
CA VAL A 120 9.17 10.53 -18.49
C VAL A 120 10.64 10.92 -18.30
N LEU A 121 11.47 9.94 -18.00
CA LEU A 121 12.93 10.08 -17.97
C LEU A 121 13.49 10.10 -19.39
N LYS A 122 13.05 9.14 -20.20
CA LYS A 122 13.48 8.95 -21.59
C LYS A 122 12.35 8.28 -22.38
N ASN A 123 12.23 8.59 -23.66
CA ASN A 123 11.29 7.94 -24.57
C ASN A 123 11.89 7.74 -25.95
N THR A 124 11.30 6.83 -26.73
CA THR A 124 11.61 6.66 -28.14
C THR A 124 10.41 6.16 -28.92
N LYS A 125 10.37 6.52 -30.21
CA LYS A 125 9.40 5.98 -31.18
C LYS A 125 10.01 4.92 -32.10
N ALA A 126 11.32 4.73 -32.05
CA ALA A 126 12.03 3.78 -32.90
C ALA A 126 12.75 2.72 -32.06
N ILE A 127 12.50 1.45 -32.38
CA ILE A 127 13.11 0.30 -31.71
C ILE A 127 14.63 0.31 -31.85
N GLY A 128 15.15 0.81 -32.99
CA GLY A 128 16.58 0.92 -33.25
C GLY A 128 17.33 1.79 -32.25
N ASP A 129 16.65 2.76 -31.65
CA ASP A 129 17.27 3.75 -30.76
C ASP A 129 17.28 3.27 -29.28
N ILE A 130 16.66 2.12 -28.97
CA ILE A 130 16.50 1.65 -27.59
C ILE A 130 17.85 1.55 -26.86
N LEU A 131 18.86 0.95 -27.51
CA LEU A 131 20.18 0.78 -26.88
C LEU A 131 20.87 2.12 -26.63
N GLU A 132 20.80 3.05 -27.58
CA GLU A 132 21.40 4.38 -27.45
C GLU A 132 20.71 5.21 -26.36
N ILE A 133 19.38 5.28 -26.41
CA ILE A 133 18.60 6.11 -25.49
C ILE A 133 18.65 5.54 -24.07
N PHE A 134 18.46 4.23 -23.91
CA PHE A 134 18.36 3.59 -22.59
C PHE A 134 19.66 2.90 -22.13
N GLN A 135 20.83 3.26 -22.67
CA GLN A 135 22.14 2.65 -22.28
C GLN A 135 22.43 2.69 -20.77
N ASP A 136 21.96 3.73 -20.08
CA ASP A 136 22.10 3.88 -18.61
C ASP A 136 21.18 2.93 -17.83
N TYR A 137 20.20 2.32 -18.50
CA TYR A 137 19.19 1.42 -17.94
C TYR A 137 19.33 0.01 -18.49
N THR A 138 20.55 -0.44 -18.75
CA THR A 138 20.83 -1.85 -19.03
C THR A 138 20.80 -2.68 -17.75
N ARG A 139 20.59 -4.00 -17.87
CA ARG A 139 20.67 -4.94 -16.75
C ARG A 139 21.94 -4.75 -15.92
N GLU A 140 23.10 -4.71 -16.59
CA GLU A 140 24.41 -4.59 -15.94
C GLU A 140 24.49 -3.34 -15.06
N LYS A 141 24.09 -2.18 -15.59
CA LYS A 141 24.04 -0.91 -14.84
C LYS A 141 23.12 -1.01 -13.63
N MET A 142 21.93 -1.57 -13.81
CA MET A 142 20.92 -1.71 -12.75
C MET A 142 21.35 -2.67 -11.63
N GLU A 143 21.99 -3.79 -11.97
CA GLU A 143 22.50 -4.76 -10.99
C GLU A 143 23.74 -4.24 -10.25
N SER A 144 24.55 -3.39 -10.89
CA SER A 144 25.74 -2.78 -10.28
C SER A 144 25.44 -1.69 -9.25
N TYR A 145 24.17 -1.23 -9.14
CA TYR A 145 23.76 -0.10 -8.32
C TYR A 145 24.64 1.15 -8.54
N ASP A 146 24.86 1.51 -9.80
CA ASP A 146 25.55 2.75 -10.14
C ASP A 146 24.75 3.97 -9.63
N PHE A 147 25.20 4.52 -8.50
CA PHE A 147 24.57 5.64 -7.80
C PHE A 147 24.50 6.93 -8.65
N SER A 148 25.22 7.02 -9.76
CA SER A 148 25.17 8.18 -10.66
C SER A 148 23.84 8.31 -11.44
N ILE A 149 23.09 7.21 -11.55
CA ILE A 149 21.89 7.12 -12.41
C ILE A 149 20.59 7.38 -11.63
N THR A 150 20.65 7.48 -10.30
CA THR A 150 19.44 7.46 -9.46
C THR A 150 19.42 8.57 -8.42
N ASN A 151 18.43 9.46 -8.51
CA ASN A 151 17.85 10.04 -7.30
C ASN A 151 17.14 8.89 -6.55
N VAL A 152 17.90 8.10 -5.78
CA VAL A 152 17.36 6.96 -5.00
C VAL A 152 16.39 7.46 -3.90
N PHE A 153 16.40 8.76 -3.63
CA PHE A 153 15.61 9.40 -2.59
C PHE A 153 14.25 9.86 -3.14
N GLY A 154 13.17 9.36 -2.56
CA GLY A 154 11.80 9.72 -2.94
C GLY A 154 10.87 8.51 -3.00
N GLY A 155 9.76 8.66 -3.71
CA GLY A 155 8.74 7.63 -3.90
C GLY A 155 7.60 7.66 -2.87
N ALA A 156 6.65 6.75 -3.07
CA ALA A 156 5.38 6.70 -2.35
C ALA A 156 5.51 6.66 -0.83
N GLU A 157 6.42 5.87 -0.27
CA GLU A 157 6.60 5.78 1.19
C GLU A 157 6.97 7.14 1.80
N SER A 158 8.01 7.78 1.26
CA SER A 158 8.47 9.08 1.76
C SER A 158 7.43 10.19 1.59
N GLN A 159 6.68 10.15 0.48
CA GLN A 159 5.61 11.12 0.23
C GLN A 159 4.42 10.88 1.15
N PHE A 160 4.10 9.62 1.44
CA PHE A 160 3.01 9.25 2.32
C PHE A 160 3.23 9.77 3.74
N ILE A 161 4.44 9.62 4.29
CA ILE A 161 4.80 10.20 5.59
C ILE A 161 4.70 11.73 5.59
N LYS A 162 5.12 12.41 4.52
CA LYS A 162 4.97 13.87 4.39
C LYS A 162 3.51 14.30 4.34
N ASP A 163 2.67 13.56 3.60
CA ASP A 163 1.25 13.81 3.51
C ASP A 163 0.58 13.65 4.89
N LEU A 164 0.94 12.60 5.65
CA LEU A 164 0.48 12.35 7.02
C LEU A 164 0.86 13.48 7.99
N ASN A 165 2.10 13.96 7.89
CA ASN A 165 2.57 15.07 8.70
C ASN A 165 1.81 16.36 8.40
N THR A 166 1.49 16.60 7.12
CA THR A 166 0.76 17.78 6.69
C THR A 166 -0.69 17.76 7.16
N ILE A 167 -1.41 16.65 6.94
CA ILE A 167 -2.82 16.52 7.41
C ILE A 167 -2.92 16.66 8.93
N ARG A 168 -1.97 16.07 9.67
CA ARG A 168 -1.90 16.20 11.11
C ARG A 168 -1.74 17.65 11.53
N LYS A 169 -0.80 18.36 10.92
CA LYS A 169 -0.59 19.79 11.19
C LYS A 169 -1.87 20.59 10.92
N GLU A 170 -2.54 20.36 9.79
CA GLU A 170 -3.78 21.09 9.48
C GLU A 170 -4.94 20.76 10.44
N LEU A 171 -5.04 19.52 10.92
CA LEU A 171 -6.02 19.14 11.94
C LEU A 171 -5.74 19.83 13.28
N ILE A 172 -4.46 19.91 13.66
CA ILE A 172 -4.00 20.61 14.86
C ILE A 172 -4.31 22.11 14.75
N ASP A 173 -3.99 22.72 13.61
CA ASP A 173 -4.21 24.15 13.34
C ASP A 173 -5.72 24.50 13.34
N LYS A 174 -6.58 23.52 13.04
CA LYS A 174 -8.06 23.64 13.16
C LYS A 174 -8.61 23.40 14.57
N GLY A 175 -7.74 23.24 15.57
CA GLY A 175 -8.15 23.15 16.97
C GLY A 175 -8.37 21.72 17.49
N LEU A 176 -7.90 20.69 16.77
CA LEU A 176 -7.83 19.33 17.30
C LEU A 176 -6.60 19.13 18.23
N ASN A 177 -6.18 20.20 18.92
CA ASN A 177 -4.95 20.31 19.69
C ASN A 177 -5.18 20.67 21.18
N ASP A 178 -6.42 20.94 21.57
CA ASP A 178 -6.80 21.43 22.90
C ASP A 178 -6.20 20.62 24.06
N LYS A 179 -6.00 21.25 25.22
CA LYS A 179 -5.58 20.57 26.45
C LYS A 179 -6.81 20.24 27.29
N GLU A 180 -6.88 19.03 27.82
CA GLU A 180 -7.66 18.74 29.02
C GLU A 180 -6.66 18.17 30.03
N ASN A 181 -6.55 18.80 31.21
CA ASN A 181 -5.63 18.40 32.29
C ASN A 181 -4.14 18.29 31.90
N GLY A 182 -3.67 19.12 30.96
CA GLY A 182 -2.24 19.19 30.62
C GLY A 182 -1.72 18.12 29.63
N ILE A 183 -2.60 17.23 29.13
CA ILE A 183 -2.27 16.23 28.10
C ILE A 183 -2.57 16.82 26.71
N LYS A 184 -1.65 16.65 25.74
CA LYS A 184 -1.81 17.17 24.37
C LYS A 184 -2.85 16.33 23.58
N LYS A 185 -3.85 16.95 22.94
CA LYS A 185 -4.82 16.28 22.04
C LYS A 185 -4.25 15.80 20.68
N LEU A 186 -2.92 15.74 20.51
CA LEU A 186 -2.27 15.06 19.39
C LEU A 186 -2.85 13.66 19.15
N LYS A 187 -3.18 12.96 20.23
CA LYS A 187 -3.85 11.66 20.21
C LYS A 187 -5.14 11.61 19.40
N TYR A 188 -5.92 12.69 19.37
CA TYR A 188 -7.18 12.71 18.61
C TYR A 188 -6.91 12.87 17.11
N ALA A 189 -5.93 13.68 16.72
CA ALA A 189 -5.52 13.80 15.32
C ALA A 189 -4.96 12.47 14.79
N HIS A 190 -4.04 11.85 15.54
CA HIS A 190 -3.49 10.54 15.17
C HIS A 190 -4.56 9.46 15.09
N SER A 191 -5.48 9.42 16.05
CA SER A 191 -6.61 8.49 16.09
C SER A 191 -7.49 8.59 14.84
N ILE A 192 -7.93 9.80 14.46
CA ILE A 192 -8.80 9.94 13.27
C ILE A 192 -8.04 9.73 11.95
N ILE A 193 -6.75 10.08 11.87
CA ILE A 193 -5.92 9.82 10.69
C ILE A 193 -5.73 8.30 10.54
N GLY A 194 -5.31 7.61 11.61
CA GLY A 194 -5.11 6.16 11.63
C GLY A 194 -6.37 5.40 11.23
N ARG A 195 -7.54 5.72 11.83
CA ARG A 195 -8.82 5.12 11.42
C ARG A 195 -9.18 5.41 9.97
N SER A 196 -8.83 6.60 9.46
CA SER A 196 -9.15 6.97 8.08
C SER A 196 -8.34 6.18 7.06
N ILE A 197 -7.03 6.08 7.28
CA ILE A 197 -6.13 5.25 6.46
C ILE A 197 -6.60 3.80 6.51
N PHE A 198 -6.97 3.35 7.70
CA PHE A 198 -7.38 1.99 7.88
C PHE A 198 -8.69 1.65 7.17
N ILE A 199 -9.71 2.50 7.31
CA ILE A 199 -10.98 2.30 6.59
C ILE A 199 -10.72 2.35 5.08
N LYS A 200 -9.79 3.20 4.62
CA LYS A 200 -9.36 3.22 3.23
C LYS A 200 -8.68 1.93 2.80
N TYR A 201 -7.81 1.36 3.63
CA TYR A 201 -7.22 0.06 3.39
C TYR A 201 -8.26 -1.03 3.22
N LEU A 202 -9.27 -1.06 4.10
CA LEU A 202 -10.36 -2.03 3.99
C LEU A 202 -11.24 -1.79 2.76
N GLU A 203 -11.55 -0.53 2.44
CA GLU A 203 -12.38 -0.13 1.30
C GLU A 203 -11.72 -0.49 -0.03
N ASP A 204 -10.46 -0.11 -0.23
CA ASP A 204 -9.72 -0.36 -1.48
C ASP A 204 -9.42 -1.86 -1.70
N ARG A 205 -9.32 -2.62 -0.61
CA ARG A 205 -9.22 -4.08 -0.66
C ARG A 205 -10.57 -4.76 -0.71
N GLU A 206 -11.68 -4.04 -0.83
CA GLU A 206 -13.04 -4.61 -0.95
C GLU A 206 -13.44 -5.46 0.26
N ILE A 207 -12.83 -5.24 1.43
CA ILE A 207 -13.26 -5.84 2.71
C ILE A 207 -14.48 -5.07 3.24
N LEU A 208 -14.49 -3.74 3.06
CA LEU A 208 -15.69 -2.93 3.27
C LEU A 208 -16.36 -2.62 1.94
N THR A 209 -17.43 -3.33 1.66
CA THR A 209 -18.22 -3.15 0.44
C THR A 209 -19.37 -2.14 0.65
N LYS A 210 -20.01 -1.73 -0.45
CA LYS A 210 -21.24 -0.92 -0.39
C LYS A 210 -22.29 -1.53 0.53
N ASN A 211 -22.43 -2.85 0.53
CA ASN A 211 -23.39 -3.57 1.35
C ASN A 211 -23.11 -3.39 2.85
N TYR A 212 -21.83 -3.44 3.24
CA TYR A 212 -21.43 -3.15 4.62
C TYR A 212 -21.86 -1.73 5.03
N TYR A 213 -21.54 -0.72 4.21
CA TYR A 213 -21.92 0.67 4.52
C TYR A 213 -23.43 0.89 4.56
N LEU A 214 -24.20 0.20 3.71
CA LEU A 214 -25.66 0.23 3.75
C LEU A 214 -26.22 -0.44 5.02
N LYS A 215 -25.61 -1.53 5.49
CA LYS A 215 -25.96 -2.17 6.77
C LYS A 215 -25.75 -1.20 7.94
N VAL A 216 -24.61 -0.51 7.99
CA VAL A 216 -24.34 0.54 8.99
C VAL A 216 -25.34 1.70 8.86
N ALA A 217 -25.71 2.06 7.62
CA ALA A 217 -26.67 3.13 7.39
C ALA A 217 -28.08 2.81 7.92
N GLY A 218 -28.44 1.52 7.96
CA GLY A 218 -29.76 1.05 8.36
C GLY A 218 -30.87 1.71 7.52
N ASN A 219 -31.92 2.20 8.19
CA ASN A 219 -33.04 2.89 7.53
C ASN A 219 -32.85 4.41 7.40
N ASN A 220 -31.64 4.94 7.66
CA ASN A 220 -31.40 6.37 7.60
C ASN A 220 -31.36 6.87 6.14
N LYS A 221 -32.46 7.49 5.70
CA LYS A 221 -32.61 8.02 4.32
C LYS A 221 -31.54 9.02 3.93
N GLU A 222 -31.06 9.85 4.86
CA GLU A 222 -30.01 10.84 4.59
C GLU A 222 -28.68 10.14 4.28
N TRP A 223 -28.33 9.14 5.09
CA TRP A 223 -27.09 8.38 4.94
C TRP A 223 -27.08 7.53 3.66
N ILE A 224 -28.21 6.88 3.35
CA ILE A 224 -28.37 6.13 2.08
C ILE A 224 -28.23 7.09 0.89
N LYS A 225 -28.86 8.27 0.94
CA LYS A 225 -28.74 9.29 -0.12
C LYS A 225 -27.29 9.75 -0.28
N LEU A 226 -26.56 9.91 0.82
CA LEU A 226 -25.16 10.30 0.82
C LEU A 226 -24.26 9.25 0.14
N LEU A 227 -24.46 7.95 0.45
CA LEU A 227 -23.72 6.85 -0.19
C LEU A 227 -23.96 6.76 -1.69
N ASN A 228 -25.20 7.00 -2.13
CA ASN A 228 -25.61 6.93 -3.54
C ASN A 228 -25.31 8.20 -4.35
N ARG A 229 -24.79 9.26 -3.72
CA ARG A 229 -24.39 10.48 -4.44
C ARG A 229 -23.18 10.17 -5.34
N LYS A 230 -23.21 10.64 -6.58
CA LYS A 230 -22.05 10.61 -7.49
C LYS A 230 -20.93 11.48 -6.93
N ASN A 231 -19.68 11.08 -7.17
CA ASN A 231 -18.53 11.87 -6.75
C ASN A 231 -18.47 13.18 -7.58
N ASP A 232 -18.14 14.28 -6.92
CA ASP A 232 -18.23 15.63 -7.52
C ASP A 232 -17.07 15.94 -8.51
N LYS A 233 -16.11 15.02 -8.76
CA LYS A 233 -14.99 15.21 -9.71
C LYS A 233 -14.80 14.02 -10.68
N PRO A 234 -14.70 14.26 -12.01
CA PRO A 234 -14.54 13.23 -13.03
C PRO A 234 -13.11 13.03 -13.58
N ASP A 235 -12.11 13.82 -13.17
CA ASP A 235 -10.84 13.95 -13.94
C ASP A 235 -9.84 12.78 -13.80
N ILE A 236 -10.05 11.88 -12.85
CA ILE A 236 -9.40 10.56 -12.77
C ILE A 236 -10.53 9.65 -12.30
N GLU A 237 -10.76 8.51 -12.98
CA GLU A 237 -11.92 7.64 -12.75
C GLU A 237 -12.31 7.66 -11.28
N SER A 238 -13.44 8.32 -11.02
CA SER A 238 -13.92 8.49 -9.68
C SER A 238 -14.09 7.09 -9.13
N ASN A 239 -13.25 6.67 -8.19
CA ASN A 239 -13.38 5.36 -7.55
C ASN A 239 -14.84 5.28 -7.07
N GLU A 240 -15.68 4.54 -7.80
CA GLU A 240 -17.13 4.52 -7.59
C GLU A 240 -17.43 3.97 -6.18
N ASN A 241 -16.44 3.28 -5.61
CA ASN A 241 -16.41 2.70 -4.29
C ASN A 241 -15.80 3.59 -3.19
N ALA A 242 -15.53 4.88 -3.46
CA ALA A 242 -15.07 5.82 -2.43
C ALA A 242 -16.22 6.23 -1.49
N PHE A 243 -16.72 5.30 -0.68
CA PHE A 243 -17.83 5.53 0.24
C PHE A 243 -17.38 6.28 1.49
N TYR A 244 -16.22 5.94 2.04
CA TYR A 244 -15.74 6.54 3.28
C TYR A 244 -15.55 8.06 3.19
N SER A 245 -15.02 8.56 2.06
CA SER A 245 -14.91 10.00 1.83
C SER A 245 -16.28 10.70 1.85
N LYS A 246 -17.35 10.03 1.39
CA LYS A 246 -18.73 10.54 1.50
C LYS A 246 -19.21 10.51 2.94
N ILE A 247 -18.97 9.43 3.68
CA ILE A 247 -19.37 9.26 5.09
C ILE A 247 -18.77 10.36 5.97
N LEU A 248 -17.51 10.75 5.73
CA LEU A 248 -16.83 11.83 6.42
C LEU A 248 -17.55 13.19 6.33
N LYS A 249 -18.44 13.39 5.34
CA LYS A 249 -19.29 14.60 5.22
C LYS A 249 -20.41 14.64 6.27
N ASN A 250 -20.63 13.57 7.04
CA ASN A 250 -21.60 13.50 8.14
C ASN A 250 -20.96 12.87 9.40
N LYS A 251 -20.72 13.69 10.43
CA LYS A 251 -20.10 13.29 11.69
C LYS A 251 -20.85 12.15 12.39
N LYS A 252 -22.18 12.22 12.43
CA LYS A 252 -22.98 11.20 13.12
C LYS A 252 -22.83 9.85 12.41
N PHE A 253 -22.83 9.84 11.08
CA PHE A 253 -22.60 8.63 10.31
C PHE A 253 -21.18 8.10 10.51
N THR A 254 -20.18 8.98 10.46
CA THR A 254 -18.77 8.64 10.68
C THR A 254 -18.54 7.96 12.02
N PHE A 255 -19.04 8.53 13.12
CA PHE A 255 -18.88 7.92 14.44
C PHE A 255 -19.73 6.65 14.63
N THR A 256 -20.84 6.51 13.89
CA THR A 256 -21.60 5.25 13.86
C THR A 256 -20.80 4.14 13.16
N LEU A 257 -20.16 4.47 12.03
CA LEU A 257 -19.25 3.56 11.35
C LEU A 257 -18.08 3.14 12.25
N PHE A 258 -17.46 4.09 12.95
CA PHE A 258 -16.37 3.75 13.88
C PHE A 258 -16.84 2.81 15.01
N LYS A 259 -18.07 3.00 15.52
CA LYS A 259 -18.65 2.11 16.55
C LYS A 259 -18.86 0.70 16.00
N GLN A 260 -19.43 0.58 14.80
CA GLN A 260 -19.60 -0.73 14.16
C GLN A 260 -18.26 -1.44 13.93
N LEU A 261 -17.27 -0.73 13.38
CA LEU A 261 -15.94 -1.31 13.12
C LEU A 261 -15.24 -1.74 14.40
N LYS A 262 -15.44 -1.02 15.51
CA LYS A 262 -14.93 -1.43 16.82
C LYS A 262 -15.48 -2.80 17.25
N GLU A 263 -16.78 -3.01 17.06
CA GLU A 263 -17.47 -4.27 17.40
C GLU A 263 -17.01 -5.40 16.47
N ASP A 264 -17.00 -5.15 15.17
CA ASP A 264 -16.73 -6.19 14.16
C ASP A 264 -15.27 -6.66 14.16
N PHE A 265 -14.31 -5.77 14.44
CA PHE A 265 -12.88 -6.07 14.44
C PHE A 265 -12.32 -6.28 15.86
N ASN A 266 -13.18 -6.37 16.88
CA ASN A 266 -12.85 -6.61 18.28
C ASN A 266 -11.68 -5.74 18.79
N GLY A 267 -11.62 -4.49 18.31
CA GLY A 267 -10.37 -3.76 18.16
C GLY A 267 -10.24 -2.52 19.04
N ASP A 268 -9.24 -2.52 19.92
CA ASP A 268 -8.75 -1.34 20.64
C ASP A 268 -8.25 -0.21 19.72
N MET A 269 -7.99 -0.51 18.44
CA MET A 269 -7.62 0.48 17.41
C MET A 269 -8.76 1.50 17.16
N PHE A 270 -10.00 1.03 17.27
CA PHE A 270 -11.18 1.90 17.30
C PHE A 270 -11.60 2.19 18.74
N SER A 271 -10.65 2.38 19.67
CA SER A 271 -10.97 2.86 21.01
C SER A 271 -11.64 4.23 20.89
N LEU A 272 -12.96 4.24 20.97
CA LEU A 272 -13.75 5.44 20.92
C LEU A 272 -13.81 6.06 22.30
N ASN A 273 -13.24 7.24 22.42
CA ASN A 273 -13.36 8.08 23.60
C ASN A 273 -14.51 9.07 23.38
N SER A 274 -15.43 9.17 24.33
CA SER A 274 -16.50 10.17 24.30
C SER A 274 -15.98 11.62 24.23
N ALA A 275 -14.81 11.90 24.84
CA ALA A 275 -14.13 13.19 24.74
C ALA A 275 -13.60 13.47 23.34
N GLU A 276 -13.09 12.44 22.65
CA GLU A 276 -12.68 12.55 21.25
C GLU A 276 -13.89 12.82 20.35
N GLU A 277 -14.99 12.07 20.51
CA GLU A 277 -16.23 12.28 19.75
C GLU A 277 -16.79 13.69 19.95
N LYS A 278 -16.64 14.28 21.15
CA LYS A 278 -16.99 15.69 21.39
C LYS A 278 -16.03 16.66 20.70
N ALA A 279 -14.73 16.43 20.80
CA ALA A 279 -13.69 17.32 20.26
C ALA A 279 -13.64 17.34 18.72
N VAL A 280 -13.88 16.21 18.05
CA VAL A 280 -13.87 16.11 16.59
C VAL A 280 -15.07 16.84 16.01
N LYS A 281 -14.86 17.90 15.24
CA LYS A 281 -15.91 18.67 14.57
C LYS A 281 -16.09 18.22 13.12
N GLN A 282 -17.22 18.58 12.51
CA GLN A 282 -17.48 18.28 11.09
C GLN A 282 -16.39 18.86 10.17
N GLU A 283 -15.83 20.01 10.50
CA GLU A 283 -14.74 20.62 9.71
C GLU A 283 -13.47 19.75 9.64
N HIS A 284 -13.15 19.01 10.70
CA HIS A 284 -12.01 18.07 10.72
C HIS A 284 -12.26 16.87 9.79
N LEU A 285 -13.48 16.33 9.82
CA LEU A 285 -13.88 15.21 8.96
C LEU A 285 -14.00 15.64 7.50
N SER A 286 -14.53 16.84 7.24
CA SER A 286 -14.57 17.43 5.91
C SER A 286 -13.16 17.69 5.35
N LEU A 287 -12.20 18.04 6.22
CA LEU A 287 -10.80 18.16 5.84
C LEU A 287 -10.21 16.80 5.41
N LEU A 288 -10.39 15.74 6.21
CA LEU A 288 -10.03 14.37 5.85
C LEU A 288 -10.66 13.94 4.52
N SER A 289 -11.96 14.21 4.33
CA SER A 289 -12.69 13.92 3.09
C SER A 289 -12.03 14.57 1.87
N LYS A 290 -11.67 15.85 1.98
CA LYS A 290 -10.99 16.59 0.90
C LYS A 290 -9.62 16.02 0.58
N PHE A 291 -8.83 15.62 1.59
CA PHE A 291 -7.53 14.99 1.37
C PHE A 291 -7.67 13.68 0.61
N LEU A 292 -8.57 12.80 1.06
CA LEU A 292 -8.83 11.51 0.41
C LEU A 292 -9.36 11.65 -1.02
N MET A 293 -10.01 12.77 -1.35
CA MET A 293 -10.54 13.05 -2.69
C MET A 293 -9.61 13.89 -3.56
N GLY A 294 -8.46 14.35 -3.05
CA GLY A 294 -7.59 15.29 -3.78
C GLY A 294 -8.26 16.63 -4.08
N ASP A 295 -9.25 17.03 -3.26
CA ASP A 295 -9.97 18.30 -3.36
C ASP A 295 -9.33 19.38 -2.49
N VAL A 296 -8.01 19.48 -2.59
CA VAL A 296 -7.21 20.50 -1.94
C VAL A 296 -6.64 21.40 -3.03
N LYS A 297 -6.67 22.71 -2.79
CA LYS A 297 -6.08 23.69 -3.71
C LYS A 297 -4.54 23.65 -3.74
N ASP A 298 -3.93 22.92 -2.81
CA ASP A 298 -2.48 22.79 -2.67
C ASP A 298 -2.03 21.50 -3.37
N ASP A 299 -1.19 21.63 -4.40
CA ASP A 299 -0.61 20.53 -5.17
C ASP A 299 0.42 19.70 -4.37
N LYS A 300 0.42 19.83 -3.04
CA LYS A 300 1.38 19.17 -2.14
C LYS A 300 0.90 17.86 -1.57
N LEU A 301 -0.37 17.48 -1.78
CA LEU A 301 -0.99 16.35 -1.10
C LEU A 301 -1.57 15.33 -2.08
N PHE A 302 -1.21 14.08 -1.87
CA PHE A 302 -1.39 13.00 -2.84
C PHE A 302 -2.21 11.84 -2.30
N PHE A 303 -3.03 12.07 -1.26
CA PHE A 303 -3.86 11.01 -0.67
C PHE A 303 -4.82 10.33 -1.66
N TRP A 304 -5.23 11.05 -2.70
CA TRP A 304 -6.06 10.54 -3.79
C TRP A 304 -5.35 9.52 -4.69
N ALA A 305 -4.01 9.52 -4.69
CA ALA A 305 -3.21 8.64 -5.53
C ALA A 305 -2.86 7.31 -4.84
N TYR A 306 -2.99 7.23 -3.50
CA TYR A 306 -2.74 6.00 -2.76
C TYR A 306 -3.88 5.02 -2.97
N ASN A 307 -3.59 3.93 -3.67
CA ASN A 307 -4.45 2.76 -3.77
C ASN A 307 -3.95 1.69 -2.78
N PHE A 308 -4.66 1.54 -1.66
CA PHE A 308 -4.22 0.65 -0.58
C PHE A 308 -4.28 -0.84 -0.94
N LYS A 309 -4.83 -1.20 -2.11
CA LYS A 309 -4.72 -2.54 -2.68
C LYS A 309 -3.27 -2.92 -3.00
N PHE A 310 -2.46 -1.95 -3.42
CA PHE A 310 -1.08 -2.18 -3.86
C PHE A 310 -0.03 -1.73 -2.84
N ILE A 311 -0.46 -0.99 -1.81
CA ILE A 311 0.40 -0.56 -0.73
C ILE A 311 0.72 -1.76 0.19
N PRO A 312 2.00 -2.00 0.52
CA PRO A 312 2.40 -3.00 1.49
C PRO A 312 1.75 -2.75 2.85
N ILE A 313 1.21 -3.80 3.45
CA ILE A 313 0.53 -3.76 4.75
C ILE A 313 1.46 -3.23 5.87
N GLU A 314 2.75 -3.44 5.72
CA GLU A 314 3.78 -3.03 6.66
C GLU A 314 3.80 -1.51 6.87
N ILE A 315 3.35 -0.72 5.89
CA ILE A 315 3.25 0.73 6.06
C ILE A 315 2.31 1.09 7.22
N ILE A 316 1.28 0.28 7.49
CA ILE A 316 0.33 0.54 8.57
C ILE A 316 1.08 0.55 9.90
N SER A 317 1.96 -0.44 10.12
CA SER A 317 2.84 -0.48 11.28
C SER A 317 3.73 0.76 11.36
N SER A 318 4.31 1.21 10.24
CA SER A 318 5.15 2.42 10.17
C SER A 318 4.41 3.69 10.59
N ILE A 319 3.16 3.87 10.14
CA ILE A 319 2.31 5.03 10.49
C ILE A 319 2.05 5.08 11.99
N TYR A 320 1.72 3.92 12.57
CA TYR A 320 1.44 3.85 13.99
C TYR A 320 2.67 4.15 14.84
N GLU A 321 3.83 3.63 14.45
CA GLU A 321 5.09 3.95 15.11
C GLU A 321 5.37 5.46 15.05
N GLU A 322 5.27 6.07 13.87
CA GLU A 322 5.47 7.51 13.68
C GLU A 322 4.57 8.32 14.62
N PHE A 323 3.27 8.00 14.67
CA PHE A 323 2.33 8.71 15.54
C PHE A 323 2.57 8.46 17.03
N TYR A 324 2.97 7.25 17.42
CA TYR A 324 3.30 6.91 18.80
C TYR A 324 4.52 7.70 19.30
N HIS A 325 5.55 7.82 18.46
CA HIS A 325 6.78 8.57 18.74
C HIS A 325 6.52 10.04 19.04
N GLU A 326 5.68 10.67 18.24
CA GLU A 326 5.42 12.09 18.35
C GLU A 326 4.54 12.45 19.55
N GLU A 327 3.74 11.50 20.05
CA GLU A 327 3.03 11.63 21.33
C GLU A 327 3.97 11.50 22.53
N ASN A 328 4.97 10.63 22.44
CA ASN A 328 5.79 10.19 23.58
C ASN A 328 7.27 10.60 23.45
N VAL A 329 7.54 11.84 23.04
CA VAL A 329 8.90 12.42 22.83
C VAL A 329 9.87 12.23 24.02
N LYS A 330 9.36 11.93 25.22
CA LYS A 330 10.17 11.68 26.43
C LYS A 330 10.51 10.20 26.68
N ASP A 331 9.86 9.26 26.01
CA ASP A 331 10.10 7.83 26.18
C ASP A 331 11.24 7.42 25.23
N THR A 332 12.47 7.39 25.75
CA THR A 332 13.70 7.01 25.03
C THR A 332 13.83 5.50 24.82
N LYS A 333 12.75 4.74 25.06
CA LYS A 333 12.68 3.29 24.88
C LYS A 333 12.60 2.91 23.40
N GLY A 334 13.69 3.12 22.67
CA GLY A 334 14.16 2.27 21.58
C GLY A 334 13.19 1.90 20.45
N THR A 335 12.05 2.55 20.27
CA THR A 335 11.24 2.35 19.07
C THR A 335 11.99 3.05 17.93
N ASN A 336 12.54 2.27 17.01
CA ASN A 336 13.14 2.81 15.79
C ASN A 336 12.46 2.05 14.67
N TYR A 337 11.91 2.81 13.72
CA TYR A 337 11.30 2.23 12.53
C TYR A 337 12.29 1.27 11.87
N THR A 338 11.89 0.01 11.74
CA THR A 338 12.70 -0.99 11.03
C THR A 338 12.31 -0.96 9.56
N PRO A 339 13.20 -0.56 8.63
CA PRO A 339 12.87 -0.52 7.22
C PRO A 339 12.42 -1.89 6.72
N ILE A 340 11.33 -1.95 5.95
CA ILE A 340 10.76 -3.21 5.44
C ILE A 340 11.79 -4.07 4.70
N THR A 341 12.70 -3.44 3.96
CA THR A 341 13.76 -4.12 3.20
C THR A 341 14.73 -4.89 4.11
N LEU A 342 14.99 -4.38 5.32
CA LEU A 342 15.80 -5.07 6.32
C LEU A 342 15.05 -6.27 6.90
N VAL A 343 13.75 -6.12 7.17
CA VAL A 343 12.90 -7.21 7.66
C VAL A 343 12.83 -8.33 6.63
N GLU A 344 12.53 -8.02 5.37
CA GLU A 344 12.49 -8.99 4.27
C GLU A 344 13.83 -9.72 4.14
N PHE A 345 14.96 -8.99 4.21
CA PHE A 345 16.29 -9.58 4.17
C PHE A 345 16.49 -10.62 5.29
N LEU A 346 16.33 -10.21 6.55
CA LEU A 346 16.57 -11.06 7.72
C LEU A 346 15.64 -12.27 7.79
N VAL A 347 14.34 -12.05 7.53
CA VAL A 347 13.34 -13.13 7.53
C VAL A 347 13.63 -14.11 6.40
N SER A 348 14.07 -13.62 5.23
CA SER A 348 14.38 -14.50 4.10
C SER A 348 15.61 -15.37 4.32
N ASP A 349 16.61 -14.86 5.03
CA ASP A 349 17.84 -15.56 5.37
C ASP A 349 17.61 -16.57 6.52
N THR A 350 16.75 -16.22 7.47
CA THR A 350 16.46 -17.06 8.64
C THR A 350 15.45 -18.17 8.33
N LEU A 351 14.34 -17.85 7.67
CA LEU A 351 13.27 -18.80 7.33
C LEU A 351 13.51 -19.38 5.94
N THR A 352 14.57 -20.18 5.80
CA THR A 352 14.87 -20.90 4.55
C THR A 352 13.84 -21.99 4.26
N ASN A 353 13.87 -22.55 3.04
CA ASN A 353 13.00 -23.67 2.66
C ASN A 353 13.10 -24.85 3.64
N ASP A 354 14.31 -25.20 4.09
CA ASP A 354 14.54 -26.32 5.00
C ASP A 354 14.01 -26.06 6.41
N VAL A 355 14.07 -24.81 6.85
CA VAL A 355 13.49 -24.39 8.13
C VAL A 355 11.97 -24.44 8.04
N LEU A 356 11.38 -23.85 6.99
CA LEU A 356 9.93 -23.80 6.78
C LEU A 356 9.30 -25.18 6.62
N LYS A 357 10.01 -26.12 6.00
CA LYS A 357 9.60 -27.54 5.89
C LYS A 357 9.33 -28.19 7.24
N LYS A 358 10.03 -27.75 8.30
CA LYS A 358 9.87 -28.26 9.67
C LYS A 358 8.70 -27.61 10.42
N LYS A 359 7.95 -26.70 9.80
CA LYS A 359 6.83 -25.94 10.41
C LYS A 359 7.25 -25.28 11.75
N PRO A 360 8.22 -24.35 11.70
CA PRO A 360 8.82 -23.79 12.91
C PRO A 360 7.81 -22.95 13.70
N LYS A 361 8.06 -22.83 15.01
CA LYS A 361 7.46 -21.78 15.85
C LYS A 361 8.40 -20.58 15.85
N ILE A 362 7.84 -19.41 15.63
CA ILE A 362 8.55 -18.15 15.46
C ILE A 362 8.23 -17.28 16.66
N LEU A 363 9.27 -16.80 17.33
CA LEU A 363 9.16 -15.91 18.48
C LEU A 363 9.93 -14.63 18.21
N ASP A 364 9.24 -13.50 18.31
CA ASP A 364 9.86 -12.17 18.40
C ASP A 364 9.70 -11.64 19.84
N PRO A 365 10.78 -11.60 20.65
CA PRO A 365 10.70 -11.25 22.06
C PRO A 365 10.59 -9.73 22.34
N ALA A 366 10.64 -8.90 21.29
CA ALA A 366 10.49 -7.44 21.37
C ALA A 366 9.78 -6.94 20.11
N CYS A 367 8.57 -7.46 19.87
CA CYS A 367 7.97 -7.42 18.54
C CYS A 367 7.49 -6.04 18.09
N GLY A 368 7.41 -5.04 18.98
CA GLY A 368 6.98 -3.70 18.62
C GLY A 368 5.62 -3.71 17.91
N SER A 369 5.57 -3.10 16.71
CA SER A 369 4.39 -3.07 15.83
C SER A 369 4.18 -4.36 15.00
N GLY A 370 5.03 -5.38 15.19
CA GLY A 370 4.83 -6.73 14.68
C GLY A 370 5.37 -6.97 13.26
N ILE A 371 6.17 -6.07 12.71
CA ILE A 371 6.63 -6.15 11.31
C ILE A 371 7.34 -7.47 10.98
N PHE A 372 8.19 -7.99 11.86
CA PHE A 372 8.85 -9.30 11.69
C PHE A 372 7.85 -10.46 11.73
N LEU A 373 6.88 -10.41 12.65
CA LEU A 373 5.86 -11.46 12.80
C LEU A 373 4.94 -11.50 11.58
N VAL A 374 4.58 -10.35 11.03
CA VAL A 374 3.77 -10.21 9.82
C VAL A 374 4.51 -10.79 8.61
N GLU A 375 5.78 -10.42 8.42
CA GLU A 375 6.56 -10.91 7.29
C GLU A 375 6.86 -12.42 7.41
N ALA A 376 7.13 -12.90 8.62
CA ALA A 376 7.24 -14.33 8.91
C ALA A 376 5.95 -15.10 8.57
N PHE A 377 4.79 -14.58 8.98
CA PHE A 377 3.49 -15.16 8.66
C PHE A 377 3.27 -15.22 7.14
N LYS A 378 3.45 -14.11 6.43
CA LYS A 378 3.37 -14.05 4.96
C LYS A 378 4.33 -15.02 4.29
N ARG A 379 5.52 -15.24 4.85
CA ARG A 379 6.52 -16.16 4.30
C ARG A 379 6.11 -17.62 4.47
N ILE A 380 5.49 -17.99 5.59
CA ILE A 380 4.90 -19.33 5.76
C ILE A 380 3.78 -19.55 4.73
N ILE A 381 2.93 -18.56 4.47
CA ILE A 381 1.87 -18.65 3.45
C ILE A 381 2.48 -18.87 2.06
N ARG A 382 3.46 -18.04 1.67
CA ARG A 382 4.18 -18.16 0.39
C ARG A 382 4.85 -19.52 0.24
N TYR A 383 5.44 -20.05 1.31
CA TYR A 383 5.99 -21.40 1.32
C TYR A 383 4.93 -22.44 1.01
N ASN A 384 3.81 -22.46 1.72
CA ASN A 384 2.73 -23.43 1.48
C ASN A 384 2.16 -23.33 0.06
N TYR A 385 2.00 -22.11 -0.46
CA TYR A 385 1.60 -21.90 -1.85
C TYR A 385 2.66 -22.42 -2.83
N SER A 386 3.95 -22.22 -2.56
CA SER A 386 5.03 -22.73 -3.41
C SER A 386 5.05 -24.26 -3.52
N GLN A 387 4.66 -24.96 -2.45
CA GLN A 387 4.64 -26.42 -2.39
C GLN A 387 3.38 -27.02 -3.04
N SER A 388 2.22 -26.39 -2.84
CA SER A 388 0.92 -26.97 -3.22
C SER A 388 0.26 -26.31 -4.43
N LYS A 389 0.70 -25.11 -4.81
CA LYS A 389 0.03 -24.20 -5.77
C LYS A 389 -1.43 -23.90 -5.41
N LYS A 390 -1.81 -24.08 -4.14
CA LYS A 390 -3.14 -23.82 -3.61
C LYS A 390 -3.07 -22.73 -2.55
N LYS A 391 -4.05 -21.84 -2.57
CA LYS A 391 -4.26 -20.87 -1.48
C LYS A 391 -4.69 -21.63 -0.23
N LEU A 392 -4.20 -21.18 0.92
CA LEU A 392 -4.61 -21.70 2.22
C LEU A 392 -6.03 -21.23 2.53
N SER A 393 -6.81 -22.09 3.16
CA SER A 393 -8.12 -21.74 3.70
C SER A 393 -8.01 -20.83 4.93
N PHE A 394 -9.09 -20.12 5.25
CA PHE A 394 -9.18 -19.29 6.46
C PHE A 394 -8.76 -20.03 7.74
N MET A 395 -9.19 -21.29 7.88
CA MET A 395 -8.86 -22.10 9.06
C MET A 395 -7.37 -22.48 9.11
N GLU A 396 -6.75 -22.74 7.97
CA GLU A 396 -5.30 -22.99 7.90
C GLU A 396 -4.49 -21.74 8.25
N LEU A 397 -4.92 -20.56 7.77
CA LEU A 397 -4.30 -19.28 8.11
C LEU A 397 -4.39 -19.00 9.62
N ILE A 398 -5.57 -19.21 10.23
CA ILE A 398 -5.76 -19.11 11.68
C ILE A 398 -4.84 -20.10 12.42
N ALA A 399 -4.74 -21.34 11.93
CA ALA A 399 -3.91 -22.35 12.55
C ALA A 399 -2.42 -21.96 12.54
N ILE A 400 -1.92 -21.33 11.47
CA ILE A 400 -0.57 -20.80 11.42
C ILE A 400 -0.39 -19.69 12.45
N LEU A 401 -1.28 -18.69 12.48
CA LEU A 401 -1.18 -17.59 13.45
C LEU A 401 -1.17 -18.10 14.90
N LYS A 402 -2.08 -19.01 15.26
CA LYS A 402 -2.21 -19.50 16.64
C LYS A 402 -1.05 -20.42 17.08
N ASN A 403 -0.51 -21.22 16.16
CA ASN A 403 0.41 -22.30 16.53
C ASN A 403 1.88 -22.00 16.20
N GLN A 404 2.15 -21.02 15.32
CA GLN A 404 3.50 -20.74 14.82
C GLN A 404 3.98 -19.30 15.03
N ILE A 405 3.12 -18.33 15.31
CA ILE A 405 3.51 -16.91 15.42
C ILE A 405 3.34 -16.45 16.88
N PHE A 406 4.44 -16.04 17.52
CA PHE A 406 4.47 -15.61 18.91
C PHE A 406 5.27 -14.31 19.05
N GLY A 407 4.73 -13.36 19.83
CA GLY A 407 5.35 -12.06 20.10
C GLY A 407 5.32 -11.73 21.59
N ILE A 408 6.36 -11.04 22.07
CA ILE A 408 6.40 -10.42 23.39
C ILE A 408 6.70 -8.94 23.18
N GLU A 409 5.95 -8.08 23.85
CA GLU A 409 6.14 -6.63 23.80
C GLU A 409 5.68 -6.02 25.12
N ILE A 410 6.46 -5.06 25.62
CA ILE A 410 6.22 -4.40 26.92
C ILE A 410 5.18 -3.29 26.81
N ASN A 411 5.06 -2.65 25.64
CA ASN A 411 4.09 -1.61 25.35
C ASN A 411 2.75 -2.21 24.88
N PRO A 412 1.67 -2.10 25.67
CA PRO A 412 0.37 -2.65 25.29
C PRO A 412 -0.22 -2.04 24.01
N GLU A 413 0.13 -0.79 23.67
CA GLU A 413 -0.34 -0.17 22.42
C GLU A 413 0.33 -0.78 21.18
N ALA A 414 1.62 -1.10 21.28
CA ALA A 414 2.36 -1.78 20.21
C ALA A 414 1.86 -3.23 19.99
N LEU A 415 1.46 -3.94 21.05
CA LEU A 415 0.80 -5.25 20.95
C LEU A 415 -0.53 -5.20 20.18
N LYS A 416 -1.32 -4.13 20.36
CA LYS A 416 -2.57 -3.95 19.62
C LYS A 416 -2.29 -3.77 18.13
N ILE A 417 -1.27 -2.98 17.79
CA ILE A 417 -0.84 -2.76 16.41
C ILE A 417 -0.33 -4.08 15.81
N THR A 418 0.49 -4.84 16.53
CA THR A 418 0.95 -6.18 16.10
C THR A 418 -0.21 -7.11 15.78
N SER A 419 -1.16 -7.24 16.72
CA SER A 419 -2.33 -8.12 16.57
C SER A 419 -3.16 -7.73 15.35
N PHE A 420 -3.28 -6.43 15.13
CA PHE A 420 -4.01 -5.84 14.02
C PHE A 420 -3.31 -6.09 12.68
N SER A 421 -2.02 -5.81 12.58
CA SER A 421 -1.24 -6.05 11.35
C SER A 421 -1.24 -7.54 10.97
N LEU A 422 -1.21 -8.45 11.94
CA LEU A 422 -1.37 -9.89 11.69
C LEU A 422 -2.78 -10.24 11.19
N TYR A 423 -3.82 -9.63 11.77
CA TYR A 423 -5.20 -9.80 11.31
C TYR A 423 -5.37 -9.31 9.87
N PHE A 424 -4.76 -8.18 9.49
CA PHE A 424 -4.78 -7.70 8.11
C PHE A 424 -4.03 -8.60 7.14
N ALA A 425 -2.87 -9.10 7.56
CA ALA A 425 -2.13 -10.04 6.74
C ALA A 425 -2.99 -11.27 6.47
N LEU A 426 -3.78 -11.72 7.45
CA LEU A 426 -4.72 -12.81 7.28
C LEU A 426 -5.86 -12.46 6.32
N LEU A 427 -6.56 -11.33 6.54
CA LEU A 427 -7.68 -10.92 5.69
C LEU A 427 -7.28 -10.72 4.23
N ASN A 428 -6.06 -10.25 4.00
CA ASN A 428 -5.54 -10.04 2.65
C ASN A 428 -5.44 -11.33 1.82
N HIS A 429 -5.40 -12.50 2.47
CA HIS A 429 -5.28 -13.79 1.81
C HIS A 429 -6.63 -14.52 1.65
N LEU A 430 -7.77 -13.88 1.95
CA LEU A 430 -9.10 -14.48 1.84
C LEU A 430 -9.76 -14.26 0.48
N GLU A 431 -10.40 -15.31 -0.03
CA GLU A 431 -11.30 -15.28 -1.20
C GLU A 431 -12.53 -16.19 -0.97
N PRO A 432 -13.78 -15.69 -1.12
CA PRO A 432 -14.15 -14.28 -1.25
C PRO A 432 -13.82 -13.52 0.05
N LYS A 433 -13.76 -12.20 -0.06
CA LYS A 433 -13.43 -11.34 1.09
C LYS A 433 -14.62 -11.08 2.02
N ASP A 434 -15.83 -11.45 1.57
CA ASP A 434 -17.13 -11.25 2.23
C ASP A 434 -17.59 -12.48 3.04
#